data_AF-A0A9E2LW92-F1
#
_entry.id   AF-A0A9E2LW92-F1
#
_cell.length_a   1.000
_cell.length_b   1.000
_cell.length_c   1.000
_cell.angle_alpha   90.00
_cell.angle_beta   90.00
_cell.angle_gamma   90.00
#
_symmetry.space_group_name_H-M   'P 1'
#
loop_
_entity.id
_entity.type
_entity.pdbx_description
1 polymer ?
#
loop_
_entity_poly.entity_id
_entity_poly.type
_entity_poly.pdbx_seq_one_letter_code
_entity_poly.pdbx_strand_id
1 'polypeptide(L)'
;CTQAYECGNGTAEAGEMCDGGDLGGKTCMDLAFESGTLSCFGVDHGEDACTFNTSQCVGGNPCGNEVIEAEEQCDGANHNGQTCESLNMGTGTLVCKDDCSFDTSNCYLPAEICDDGADNDVDGMTDCDDPDCQSFCAGVCGDGWIGGSEECDGDILNGQSCMSLNWGTGDLTCVNCQFDPGSCSGTCGDGFVGYEEECDGTASSILTTCSDWGFYSGSLSCNGDCRLDFSQCTGNIGLSTPTLVSSGQAHTCTIIGSMMVYCWGWDQHGQLGIQSGQMYQPVPVPLSFTGTWMLATHLSAGGMHTCAVSGNVGFMGIVLCWGNNTMGQIGNGSTATIEPLPVPILNTTNITKVAAGFEHTCALNSNGYVYCWGSNTFGQLGLGSGYGTSENQPTHVTSLTNIIAISAGFNHTCAIQQIDAANNELYCWGANDAGQLGVNNNYVDSNIPVKVLSFNARAVACGQSHTCGIKSDNSLWCWGANDVNQLGYSGSGNTIPVQVPGFTANAITAGANHTCAILGDGKARCWGRNVYGQLGFGYSSASGTPEVVPTFDNVSMISGGGEHTCAIENNGGSNFPLYCWGGNWYGQVGNGNTADQYSPALVMGQ
;
A
#
# COMPACT_ATOMS: atom_id res chain seq x y z
N CYS A 1 4.41 44.47 3.33
CA CYS A 1 4.74 43.47 2.29
C CYS A 1 4.19 44.00 0.99
N THR A 2 5.04 44.37 0.03
CA THR A 2 4.60 44.68 -1.33
C THR A 2 4.24 43.35 -2.00
N GLN A 3 2.97 43.20 -2.38
CA GLN A 3 2.48 42.07 -3.16
C GLN A 3 3.13 42.12 -4.54
N ALA A 4 3.73 41.01 -4.99
CA ALA A 4 4.21 40.87 -6.36
C ALA A 4 3.00 40.48 -7.22
N TYR A 5 2.91 41.07 -8.41
CA TYR A 5 1.82 40.86 -9.37
C TYR A 5 2.37 39.96 -10.49
N GLU A 6 1.74 38.81 -10.76
CA GLU A 6 2.28 37.73 -11.60
C GLU A 6 1.40 37.46 -12.83
N CYS A 7 1.98 37.59 -14.03
CA CYS A 7 1.30 37.22 -15.28
C CYS A 7 1.09 35.70 -15.40
N GLY A 8 -0.05 35.26 -15.95
CA GLY A 8 -0.33 33.86 -16.26
C GLY A 8 -1.33 33.17 -15.33
N ASN A 9 -1.82 33.86 -14.31
CA ASN A 9 -2.86 33.36 -13.39
C ASN A 9 -4.29 33.57 -13.93
N GLY A 10 -4.46 34.30 -15.05
CA GLY A 10 -5.74 34.54 -15.70
C GLY A 10 -6.68 35.49 -14.94
N THR A 11 -6.18 36.25 -13.96
CA THR A 11 -6.98 37.18 -13.15
C THR A 11 -6.30 38.53 -13.00
N ALA A 12 -7.00 39.61 -13.39
CA ALA A 12 -6.52 40.98 -13.16
C ALA A 12 -6.88 41.47 -11.75
N GLU A 13 -5.90 41.63 -10.86
CA GLU A 13 -6.11 42.11 -9.49
C GLU A 13 -6.07 43.64 -9.36
N ALA A 14 -6.66 44.19 -8.29
CA ALA A 14 -6.77 45.63 -8.09
C ALA A 14 -5.39 46.27 -7.82
N GLY A 15 -4.82 46.93 -8.83
CA GLY A 15 -3.51 47.58 -8.78
C GLY A 15 -2.43 46.90 -9.63
N GLU A 16 -2.77 45.79 -10.26
CA GLU A 16 -1.92 45.04 -11.18
C GLU A 16 -1.93 45.66 -12.58
N MET A 17 -0.75 46.00 -13.09
CA MET A 17 -0.58 46.38 -14.50
C MET A 17 0.00 45.14 -15.19
N CYS A 18 -0.84 44.34 -15.86
CA CYS A 18 -0.42 43.16 -16.64
C CYS A 18 0.36 43.58 -17.90
N ASP A 19 1.44 44.35 -17.71
CA ASP A 19 2.17 45.09 -18.74
C ASP A 19 3.47 44.42 -19.19
N GLY A 20 3.70 43.18 -18.73
CA GLY A 20 4.73 42.29 -19.29
C GLY A 20 6.11 42.38 -18.64
N GLY A 21 6.22 42.89 -17.41
CA GLY A 21 7.49 42.93 -16.67
C GLY A 21 7.81 41.69 -15.81
N ASP A 22 6.80 41.04 -15.24
CA ASP A 22 6.97 39.93 -14.30
C ASP A 22 6.22 38.68 -14.79
N LEU A 23 6.98 37.76 -15.39
CA LEU A 23 6.48 36.49 -15.96
C LEU A 23 6.61 35.32 -14.98
N GLY A 24 6.89 35.58 -13.70
CA GLY A 24 7.13 34.53 -12.71
C GLY A 24 8.34 33.64 -13.04
N GLY A 25 9.29 34.15 -13.82
CA GLY A 25 10.45 33.41 -14.32
C GLY A 25 10.16 32.43 -15.46
N LYS A 26 8.92 32.39 -15.99
CA LYS A 26 8.55 31.53 -17.11
C LYS A 26 9.04 32.07 -18.45
N THR A 27 9.38 31.15 -19.33
CA THR A 27 9.84 31.39 -20.70
C THR A 27 8.99 30.61 -21.70
N CYS A 28 9.12 30.89 -23.00
CA CYS A 28 8.48 30.10 -24.05
C CYS A 28 8.83 28.59 -23.95
N MET A 29 10.05 28.26 -23.52
CA MET A 29 10.47 26.86 -23.32
C MET A 29 9.73 26.15 -22.20
N ASP A 30 9.34 26.87 -21.13
CA ASP A 30 8.54 26.30 -20.05
C ASP A 30 7.10 25.98 -20.48
N LEU A 31 6.66 26.55 -21.61
CA LEU A 31 5.36 26.31 -22.24
C LEU A 31 5.48 25.41 -23.49
N ALA A 32 6.58 24.64 -23.60
CA ALA A 32 6.86 23.69 -24.68
C ALA A 32 7.13 24.30 -26.08
N PHE A 33 7.61 25.55 -26.16
CA PHE A 33 8.12 26.16 -27.40
C PHE A 33 9.65 26.10 -27.46
N GLU A 34 10.26 26.00 -28.65
CA GLU A 34 11.72 25.87 -28.76
C GLU A 34 12.49 27.15 -28.41
N SER A 35 11.92 28.31 -28.75
CA SER A 35 12.54 29.61 -28.47
C SER A 35 11.52 30.76 -28.55
N GLY A 36 11.99 32.00 -28.42
CA GLY A 36 11.16 33.20 -28.58
C GLY A 36 11.02 34.00 -27.29
N THR A 37 10.21 35.04 -27.36
CA THR A 37 9.99 35.96 -26.22
C THR A 37 8.57 35.79 -25.70
N LEU A 38 8.46 35.36 -24.45
CA LEU A 38 7.17 35.29 -23.77
C LEU A 38 6.79 36.69 -23.29
N SER A 39 5.54 37.07 -23.49
CA SER A 39 5.00 38.36 -23.02
C SER A 39 3.64 38.15 -22.35
N CYS A 40 3.05 39.20 -21.78
CA CYS A 40 1.72 39.15 -21.17
C CYS A 40 0.70 39.91 -22.02
N PHE A 41 -0.54 39.43 -22.08
CA PHE A 41 -1.64 40.24 -22.59
C PHE A 41 -2.04 41.30 -21.55
N GLY A 42 -2.16 42.56 -22.01
CA GLY A 42 -2.58 43.68 -21.17
C GLY A 42 -4.00 43.52 -20.62
N VAL A 43 -4.33 44.29 -19.57
CA VAL A 43 -5.68 44.30 -18.96
C VAL A 43 -6.80 44.69 -19.93
N ASP A 44 -6.46 45.29 -21.06
CA ASP A 44 -7.42 45.70 -22.10
C ASP A 44 -7.75 44.57 -23.10
N HIS A 45 -7.20 43.36 -22.94
CA HIS A 45 -7.30 42.27 -23.92
C HIS A 45 -8.51 41.32 -23.72
N GLY A 46 -9.53 41.76 -22.98
CA GLY A 46 -10.80 41.01 -22.86
C GLY A 46 -10.70 39.77 -21.99
N GLU A 47 -11.18 38.62 -22.48
CA GLU A 47 -11.17 37.34 -21.75
C GLU A 47 -9.75 36.80 -21.51
N ASP A 48 -8.78 37.25 -22.31
CA ASP A 48 -7.36 36.87 -22.20
C ASP A 48 -6.55 37.84 -21.32
N ALA A 49 -7.21 38.71 -20.54
CA ALA A 49 -6.52 39.63 -19.66
C ALA A 49 -5.63 38.88 -18.65
N CYS A 50 -4.35 39.27 -18.56
CA CYS A 50 -3.35 38.70 -17.64
C CYS A 50 -2.99 37.22 -17.89
N THR A 51 -3.20 36.71 -19.11
CA THR A 51 -2.65 35.43 -19.57
C THR A 51 -1.35 35.61 -20.36
N PHE A 52 -0.60 34.53 -20.52
CA PHE A 52 0.63 34.54 -21.32
C PHE A 52 0.33 34.72 -22.81
N ASN A 53 0.99 35.70 -23.42
CA ASN A 53 0.98 35.91 -24.85
C ASN A 53 2.17 35.17 -25.49
N THR A 54 1.85 34.06 -26.14
CA THR A 54 2.80 33.16 -26.82
C THR A 54 2.97 33.48 -28.30
N SER A 55 2.38 34.55 -28.84
CA SER A 55 2.45 34.90 -30.28
C SER A 55 3.86 35.23 -30.78
N GLN A 56 4.82 35.46 -29.87
CA GLN A 56 6.24 35.68 -30.17
C GLN A 56 7.12 34.50 -29.69
N CYS A 57 6.49 33.42 -29.24
CA CYS A 57 7.13 32.12 -29.05
C CYS A 57 7.18 31.39 -30.40
N VAL A 58 8.28 30.68 -30.64
CA VAL A 58 8.51 29.90 -31.86
C VAL A 58 8.15 28.45 -31.55
N GLY A 59 7.03 27.99 -32.10
CA GLY A 59 6.52 26.62 -31.91
C GLY A 59 7.37 25.59 -32.64
N GLY A 60 7.67 24.49 -31.96
CA GLY A 60 8.16 23.27 -32.60
C GLY A 60 6.98 22.32 -32.86
N ASN A 61 6.96 21.66 -34.02
CA ASN A 61 5.99 20.63 -34.43
C ASN A 61 6.48 19.24 -33.99
N PRO A 62 6.03 18.61 -32.88
CA PRO A 62 6.43 17.24 -32.57
C PRO A 62 5.54 16.21 -33.28
N CYS A 63 6.15 15.31 -34.07
CA CYS A 63 5.48 14.13 -34.61
C CYS A 63 5.15 13.11 -33.51
N GLY A 64 4.02 12.38 -33.63
CA GLY A 64 3.67 11.24 -32.75
C GLY A 64 2.65 11.51 -31.65
N ASN A 65 1.97 12.66 -31.67
CA ASN A 65 0.87 12.98 -30.75
C ASN A 65 -0.54 12.71 -31.33
N GLU A 66 -0.63 12.30 -32.60
CA GLU A 66 -1.87 11.99 -33.35
C GLU A 66 -2.91 13.13 -33.44
N VAL A 67 -2.52 14.37 -33.15
CA VAL A 67 -3.41 15.54 -33.19
C VAL A 67 -2.88 16.55 -34.22
N ILE A 68 -3.76 17.01 -35.14
CA ILE A 68 -3.47 18.10 -36.07
C ILE A 68 -4.26 19.32 -35.61
N GLU A 69 -3.56 20.34 -35.11
CA GLU A 69 -4.20 21.60 -34.75
C GLU A 69 -4.23 22.59 -35.92
N ALA A 70 -5.20 23.50 -35.92
CA ALA A 70 -5.34 24.46 -37.01
C ALA A 70 -4.13 25.41 -37.04
N GLU A 71 -3.40 25.42 -38.17
CA GLU A 71 -2.11 26.11 -38.46
C GLU A 71 -0.85 25.24 -38.32
N GLU A 72 -0.98 23.96 -37.96
CA GLU A 72 0.13 23.00 -37.89
C GLU A 72 0.51 22.43 -39.28
N GLN A 73 1.81 22.37 -39.58
CA GLN A 73 2.36 21.66 -40.74
C GLN A 73 3.45 20.71 -40.22
N CYS A 74 3.15 19.41 -40.10
CA CYS A 74 4.06 18.37 -39.57
C CYS A 74 5.40 18.40 -40.33
N ASP A 75 6.48 18.92 -39.72
CA ASP A 75 7.81 18.91 -40.34
C ASP A 75 8.52 17.59 -40.03
N GLY A 76 9.07 16.97 -41.07
CA GLY A 76 9.60 15.60 -41.02
C GLY A 76 10.94 15.43 -40.31
N ALA A 77 11.28 16.29 -39.33
CA ALA A 77 12.57 16.26 -38.63
C ALA A 77 12.47 16.17 -37.10
N ASN A 78 11.32 16.44 -36.48
CA ASN A 78 11.17 16.43 -35.02
C ASN A 78 10.30 15.25 -34.53
N HIS A 79 10.93 14.14 -34.15
CA HIS A 79 10.28 12.90 -33.70
C HIS A 79 10.04 12.82 -32.18
N ASN A 80 10.05 13.95 -31.46
CA ASN A 80 9.88 13.99 -29.99
C ASN A 80 10.84 13.05 -29.23
N GLY A 81 12.08 12.93 -29.71
CA GLY A 81 13.10 12.03 -29.16
C GLY A 81 12.95 10.55 -29.52
N GLN A 82 11.95 10.17 -30.32
CA GLN A 82 11.76 8.79 -30.78
C GLN A 82 12.64 8.46 -32.00
N THR A 83 13.09 7.22 -32.07
CA THR A 83 13.86 6.63 -33.17
C THR A 83 13.23 5.29 -33.57
N CYS A 84 13.65 4.70 -34.70
CA CYS A 84 13.24 3.33 -35.05
C CYS A 84 13.59 2.32 -33.94
N GLU A 85 14.69 2.56 -33.21
CA GLU A 85 15.13 1.72 -32.10
C GLU A 85 14.23 1.87 -30.87
N SER A 86 13.83 3.11 -30.51
CA SER A 86 12.96 3.33 -29.35
C SER A 86 11.54 2.79 -29.54
N LEU A 87 11.13 2.57 -30.81
CA LEU A 87 9.88 1.91 -31.19
C LEU A 87 10.02 0.40 -31.39
N ASN A 88 11.18 -0.18 -31.07
CA ASN A 88 11.47 -1.62 -31.19
C ASN A 88 11.42 -2.16 -32.64
N MET A 89 11.71 -1.31 -33.62
CA MET A 89 11.63 -1.64 -35.06
C MET A 89 13.01 -1.70 -35.76
N GLY A 90 14.10 -1.75 -34.99
CA GLY A 90 15.47 -1.86 -35.50
C GLY A 90 16.10 -0.51 -35.86
N THR A 91 16.97 -0.51 -36.87
CA THR A 91 17.70 0.70 -37.30
C THR A 91 17.01 1.37 -38.48
N GLY A 92 17.39 2.60 -38.81
CA GLY A 92 16.83 3.31 -39.96
C GLY A 92 16.40 4.73 -39.61
N THR A 93 15.76 5.39 -40.57
CA THR A 93 15.34 6.79 -40.43
C THR A 93 13.85 6.84 -40.19
N LEU A 94 13.45 7.18 -38.97
CA LEU A 94 12.06 7.50 -38.67
C LEU A 94 11.68 8.78 -39.41
N VAL A 95 10.48 8.84 -40.00
CA VAL A 95 9.95 10.01 -40.70
C VAL A 95 8.50 10.23 -40.29
N CYS A 96 7.98 11.44 -40.50
CA CYS A 96 6.61 11.80 -40.16
C CYS A 96 5.70 11.74 -41.40
N LYS A 97 4.46 11.26 -41.24
CA LYS A 97 3.42 11.38 -42.27
C LYS A 97 2.74 12.74 -42.20
N ASP A 98 2.03 13.08 -43.27
CA ASP A 98 1.20 14.30 -43.36
C ASP A 98 0.05 14.34 -42.33
N ASP A 99 -0.22 13.24 -41.63
CA ASP A 99 -1.22 13.13 -40.57
C ASP A 99 -0.62 13.18 -39.13
N CYS A 100 0.65 13.57 -39.00
CA CYS A 100 1.39 13.65 -37.73
C CYS A 100 1.55 12.30 -36.98
N SER A 101 1.28 11.18 -37.65
CA SER A 101 1.66 9.83 -37.19
C SER A 101 3.07 9.44 -37.67
N PHE A 102 3.71 8.50 -36.96
CA PHE A 102 5.02 7.99 -37.38
C PHE A 102 4.90 7.15 -38.67
N ASP A 103 5.78 7.45 -39.65
CA ASP A 103 6.05 6.59 -40.78
C ASP A 103 7.25 5.69 -40.48
N THR A 104 6.96 4.42 -40.19
CA THR A 104 7.97 3.41 -39.86
C THR A 104 8.43 2.61 -41.09
N SER A 105 8.04 2.99 -42.30
CA SER A 105 8.38 2.24 -43.52
C SER A 105 9.86 2.24 -43.88
N ASN A 106 10.63 3.19 -43.34
CA ASN A 106 12.10 3.26 -43.45
C ASN A 106 12.83 2.77 -42.18
N CYS A 107 12.10 2.13 -41.25
CA CYS A 107 12.67 1.38 -40.14
C CYS A 107 12.85 -0.08 -40.58
N TYR A 108 14.07 -0.59 -40.44
CA TYR A 108 14.44 -1.93 -40.83
C TYR A 108 14.86 -2.71 -39.59
N LEU A 109 14.14 -3.81 -39.31
CA LEU A 109 14.66 -4.85 -38.43
C LEU A 109 15.95 -5.41 -39.07
N PRO A 110 16.97 -5.81 -38.29
CA PRO A 110 18.18 -6.37 -38.88
C PRO A 110 17.81 -7.65 -39.64
N ALA A 111 17.76 -7.55 -40.97
CA ALA A 111 17.83 -8.69 -41.84
C ALA A 111 19.32 -9.00 -42.03
N GLU A 112 19.73 -10.16 -41.53
CA GLU A 112 20.86 -11.00 -41.96
C GLU A 112 22.11 -10.24 -42.45
N ILE A 113 23.13 -10.13 -41.59
CA ILE A 113 24.41 -9.47 -41.91
C ILE A 113 25.34 -10.40 -42.73
N CYS A 114 24.96 -11.65 -43.02
CA CYS A 114 25.88 -12.67 -43.55
C CYS A 114 25.31 -13.54 -44.69
N ASP A 115 24.69 -12.96 -45.73
CA ASP A 115 24.33 -13.70 -46.96
C ASP A 115 24.72 -12.87 -48.20
N ASP A 116 25.75 -13.31 -48.93
CA ASP A 116 26.19 -12.72 -50.19
C ASP A 116 25.59 -13.41 -51.43
N GLY A 117 24.43 -14.06 -51.30
CA GLY A 117 23.56 -14.36 -52.43
C GLY A 117 24.12 -15.35 -53.46
N ALA A 118 25.04 -16.22 -53.07
CA ALA A 118 25.52 -17.31 -53.92
C ALA A 118 25.63 -18.67 -53.20
N ASP A 119 24.75 -19.61 -53.59
CA ASP A 119 24.75 -21.09 -53.32
C ASP A 119 24.04 -21.54 -52.01
N ASN A 120 22.83 -22.14 -52.02
CA ASN A 120 22.31 -23.52 -52.20
C ASN A 120 22.21 -24.48 -50.98
N ASP A 121 22.25 -24.00 -49.74
CA ASP A 121 22.00 -24.80 -48.52
C ASP A 121 20.57 -24.60 -48.01
N VAL A 122 19.95 -25.66 -47.47
CA VAL A 122 18.52 -25.69 -47.09
C VAL A 122 18.31 -25.35 -45.61
N ASP A 123 19.33 -24.98 -44.85
CA ASP A 123 19.24 -24.83 -43.39
C ASP A 123 19.76 -23.52 -42.79
N GLY A 124 20.24 -22.55 -43.59
CA GLY A 124 20.39 -21.16 -43.16
C GLY A 124 21.22 -20.96 -41.88
N MET A 125 22.49 -21.36 -41.90
CA MET A 125 23.47 -21.05 -40.84
C MET A 125 24.69 -20.34 -41.43
N THR A 126 25.21 -19.39 -40.65
CA THR A 126 26.35 -18.48 -40.92
C THR A 126 27.66 -19.20 -41.23
N ASP A 127 28.30 -18.85 -42.34
CA ASP A 127 29.67 -19.27 -42.68
C ASP A 127 30.69 -18.37 -41.97
N CYS A 128 31.59 -18.96 -41.18
CA CYS A 128 32.60 -18.25 -40.38
C CYS A 128 33.97 -18.16 -41.08
N ASP A 129 34.09 -18.66 -42.30
CA ASP A 129 35.31 -18.55 -43.10
C ASP A 129 35.39 -17.20 -43.87
N ASP A 130 34.37 -16.34 -43.76
CA ASP A 130 34.33 -15.00 -44.35
C ASP A 130 35.12 -13.96 -43.51
N PRO A 131 36.12 -13.26 -44.08
CA PRO A 131 36.91 -12.24 -43.40
C PRO A 131 36.10 -11.07 -42.81
N ASP A 132 34.93 -10.77 -43.37
CA ASP A 132 34.08 -9.64 -42.97
C ASP A 132 33.13 -9.98 -41.81
N CYS A 133 32.99 -11.27 -41.44
CA CYS A 133 32.14 -11.76 -40.34
C CYS A 133 32.87 -11.98 -39.01
N GLN A 134 34.19 -11.74 -38.95
CA GLN A 134 35.03 -12.04 -37.78
C GLN A 134 34.65 -11.31 -36.49
N SER A 135 33.90 -10.20 -36.56
CA SER A 135 33.48 -9.43 -35.37
C SER A 135 32.19 -9.94 -34.72
N PHE A 136 31.40 -10.78 -35.39
CA PHE A 136 30.17 -11.37 -34.87
C PHE A 136 30.37 -12.79 -34.32
N CYS A 137 31.51 -13.42 -34.60
CA CYS A 137 31.90 -14.75 -34.09
C CYS A 137 32.71 -14.69 -32.78
N ALA A 138 32.51 -13.65 -31.96
CA ALA A 138 33.13 -13.58 -30.65
C ALA A 138 32.32 -14.44 -29.68
N GLY A 139 32.84 -15.62 -29.32
CA GLY A 139 32.14 -16.66 -28.56
C GLY A 139 31.40 -16.11 -27.34
N VAL A 140 30.08 -16.29 -27.30
CA VAL A 140 29.21 -15.80 -26.22
C VAL A 140 28.94 -16.94 -25.24
N CYS A 141 29.28 -16.76 -23.98
CA CYS A 141 28.95 -17.78 -22.98
C CYS A 141 27.43 -17.82 -22.69
N GLY A 142 26.88 -19.03 -22.56
CA GLY A 142 25.50 -19.26 -22.09
C GLY A 142 24.47 -19.59 -23.18
N ASP A 143 24.89 -19.67 -24.43
CA ASP A 143 24.04 -20.08 -25.57
C ASP A 143 24.04 -21.59 -25.83
N GLY A 144 24.96 -22.34 -25.19
CA GLY A 144 25.08 -23.78 -25.29
C GLY A 144 25.65 -24.31 -26.60
N TRP A 145 26.36 -23.49 -27.38
CA TRP A 145 26.92 -23.89 -28.69
C TRP A 145 28.46 -23.78 -28.73
N ILE A 146 29.12 -24.66 -29.48
CA ILE A 146 30.57 -24.60 -29.75
C ILE A 146 30.76 -24.88 -31.24
N GLY A 147 31.08 -23.85 -32.03
CA GLY A 147 31.22 -23.98 -33.48
C GLY A 147 32.45 -23.27 -34.05
N GLY A 148 33.20 -23.95 -34.92
CA GLY A 148 34.34 -23.36 -35.62
C GLY A 148 35.59 -23.16 -34.74
N SER A 149 36.32 -22.06 -34.98
CA SER A 149 37.52 -21.64 -34.25
C SER A 149 37.23 -20.94 -32.91
N GLU A 150 36.02 -21.08 -32.36
CA GLU A 150 35.61 -20.48 -31.10
C GLU A 150 36.41 -21.03 -29.91
N GLU A 151 37.00 -20.12 -29.14
CA GLU A 151 37.49 -20.41 -27.79
C GLU A 151 36.42 -19.88 -26.82
N CYS A 152 35.64 -20.77 -26.18
CA CYS A 152 34.69 -20.42 -25.11
C CYS A 152 35.46 -19.93 -23.85
N ASP A 153 36.20 -18.84 -23.96
CA ASP A 153 37.24 -18.41 -23.01
C ASP A 153 36.71 -17.58 -21.83
N GLY A 154 35.43 -17.20 -21.87
CA GLY A 154 34.73 -16.54 -20.76
C GLY A 154 34.82 -15.01 -20.76
N ASP A 155 35.38 -14.38 -21.80
CA ASP A 155 35.52 -12.92 -21.86
C ASP A 155 34.20 -12.18 -22.18
N ILE A 156 33.19 -12.89 -22.72
CA ILE A 156 31.89 -12.32 -23.11
C ILE A 156 30.73 -13.11 -22.44
N LEU A 157 30.30 -12.63 -21.27
CA LEU A 157 29.21 -13.22 -20.46
C LEU A 157 27.80 -12.69 -20.83
N ASN A 158 27.65 -11.97 -21.94
CA ASN A 158 26.38 -11.37 -22.39
C ASN A 158 25.68 -10.50 -21.33
N GLY A 159 26.46 -9.76 -20.53
CA GLY A 159 25.96 -8.94 -19.43
C GLY A 159 25.43 -9.73 -18.23
N GLN A 160 25.59 -11.06 -18.22
CA GLN A 160 25.21 -11.91 -17.10
C GLN A 160 26.30 -11.96 -16.03
N SER A 161 25.85 -12.15 -14.80
CA SER A 161 26.66 -12.32 -13.60
C SER A 161 25.99 -13.37 -12.71
N CYS A 162 26.70 -13.88 -11.70
CA CYS A 162 26.09 -14.74 -10.68
C CYS A 162 24.83 -14.09 -10.08
N MET A 163 24.82 -12.76 -9.92
CA MET A 163 23.67 -12.02 -9.40
C MET A 163 22.49 -11.97 -10.38
N SER A 164 22.73 -11.77 -11.67
CA SER A 164 21.63 -11.67 -12.66
C SER A 164 20.97 -13.02 -12.94
N LEU A 165 21.69 -14.13 -12.72
CA LEU A 165 21.20 -15.51 -12.85
C LEU A 165 20.65 -16.10 -11.54
N ASN A 166 20.61 -15.29 -10.47
CA ASN A 166 20.12 -15.68 -9.14
C ASN A 166 20.93 -16.83 -8.50
N TRP A 167 22.26 -16.82 -8.70
CA TRP A 167 23.24 -17.76 -8.13
C TRP A 167 24.15 -17.11 -7.06
N GLY A 168 23.75 -15.94 -6.54
CA GLY A 168 24.48 -15.23 -5.49
C GLY A 168 25.61 -14.34 -6.02
N THR A 169 26.71 -14.22 -5.27
CA THR A 169 27.84 -13.33 -5.61
C THR A 169 29.06 -14.12 -6.07
N GLY A 170 29.88 -13.57 -6.95
CA GLY A 170 31.08 -14.25 -7.44
C GLY A 170 31.34 -13.93 -8.90
N ASP A 171 32.43 -14.49 -9.43
CA ASP A 171 32.78 -14.36 -10.84
C ASP A 171 32.09 -15.48 -11.61
N LEU A 172 31.15 -15.12 -12.49
CA LEU A 172 30.45 -16.09 -13.33
C LEU A 172 31.44 -16.64 -14.36
N THR A 173 31.71 -17.94 -14.30
CA THR A 173 32.66 -18.60 -15.21
C THR A 173 31.94 -19.32 -16.33
N CYS A 174 32.66 -19.63 -17.41
CA CYS A 174 32.14 -20.37 -18.55
C CYS A 174 32.86 -21.72 -18.67
N VAL A 175 32.12 -22.81 -18.84
CA VAL A 175 32.68 -24.13 -19.17
C VAL A 175 31.85 -24.76 -20.28
N ASN A 176 32.51 -25.13 -21.38
CA ASN A 176 31.86 -25.70 -22.57
C ASN A 176 30.67 -24.87 -23.09
N CYS A 177 30.83 -23.53 -23.12
CA CYS A 177 29.81 -22.58 -23.55
C CYS A 177 28.47 -22.65 -22.75
N GLN A 178 28.50 -23.22 -21.55
CA GLN A 178 27.46 -23.08 -20.54
C GLN A 178 27.96 -22.26 -19.36
N PHE A 179 27.07 -21.47 -18.77
CA PHE A 179 27.35 -20.76 -17.52
C PHE A 179 27.65 -21.78 -16.42
N ASP A 180 28.83 -21.65 -15.81
CA ASP A 180 29.29 -22.50 -14.72
C ASP A 180 29.11 -21.76 -13.39
N PRO A 181 28.20 -22.23 -12.51
CA PRO A 181 27.98 -21.64 -11.20
C PRO A 181 29.08 -21.97 -10.18
N GLY A 182 30.09 -22.80 -10.50
CA GLY A 182 31.07 -23.29 -9.53
C GLY A 182 31.92 -22.21 -8.83
N SER A 183 31.97 -21.00 -9.39
CA SER A 183 32.63 -19.82 -8.77
C SER A 183 31.64 -18.82 -8.15
N CYS A 184 30.33 -19.09 -8.25
CA CYS A 184 29.28 -18.34 -7.59
C CYS A 184 29.08 -18.84 -6.15
N SER A 185 29.00 -17.92 -5.20
CA SER A 185 28.76 -18.19 -3.78
C SER A 185 27.32 -17.83 -3.43
N GLY A 186 26.59 -18.82 -2.89
CA GLY A 186 25.22 -18.69 -2.43
C GLY A 186 25.05 -17.62 -1.34
N THR A 187 23.84 -17.07 -1.23
CA THR A 187 23.55 -15.97 -0.30
C THR A 187 22.49 -16.37 0.71
N CYS A 188 22.88 -16.46 1.98
CA CYS A 188 21.96 -16.71 3.08
C CYS A 188 20.80 -15.67 3.11
N GLY A 189 19.55 -16.12 3.22
CA GLY A 189 18.38 -15.26 3.46
C GLY A 189 17.33 -15.19 2.35
N ASP A 190 17.60 -15.78 1.18
CA ASP A 190 16.62 -15.91 0.09
C ASP A 190 15.67 -17.11 0.28
N GLY A 191 16.03 -18.07 1.14
CA GLY A 191 15.22 -19.24 1.46
C GLY A 191 15.11 -20.26 0.34
N PHE A 192 16.07 -20.27 -0.59
CA PHE A 192 16.22 -21.29 -1.63
C PHE A 192 17.54 -22.05 -1.40
N VAL A 193 17.56 -23.35 -1.73
CA VAL A 193 18.79 -24.15 -1.76
C VAL A 193 19.02 -24.56 -3.21
N GLY A 194 19.97 -23.91 -3.87
CA GLY A 194 20.34 -24.15 -5.27
C GLY A 194 21.14 -25.44 -5.48
N TYR A 195 21.48 -25.72 -6.74
CA TYR A 195 22.34 -26.85 -7.11
C TYR A 195 23.79 -26.56 -6.68
N GLU A 196 24.35 -27.41 -5.80
CA GLU A 196 25.68 -27.27 -5.16
C GLU A 196 25.84 -26.15 -4.11
N GLU A 197 24.74 -25.56 -3.64
CA GLU A 197 24.77 -24.58 -2.54
C GLU A 197 24.91 -25.27 -1.16
N GLU A 198 26.06 -25.11 -0.52
CA GLU A 198 26.20 -25.41 0.91
C GLU A 198 25.85 -24.13 1.70
N CYS A 199 24.70 -24.12 2.39
CA CYS A 199 24.33 -23.07 3.34
C CYS A 199 25.32 -23.10 4.54
N ASP A 200 26.54 -22.59 4.35
CA ASP A 200 27.72 -22.79 5.20
C ASP A 200 27.68 -22.09 6.57
N GLY A 201 26.52 -21.51 6.90
CA GLY A 201 26.26 -20.81 8.15
C GLY A 201 26.82 -19.38 8.18
N THR A 202 27.46 -18.89 7.11
CA THR A 202 27.93 -17.51 7.03
C THR A 202 26.92 -16.61 6.31
N ALA A 203 26.47 -15.55 7.00
CA ALA A 203 25.67 -14.52 6.37
C ALA A 203 26.54 -13.78 5.33
N SER A 204 26.07 -13.68 4.09
CA SER A 204 26.76 -12.97 3.01
C SER A 204 27.14 -11.55 3.42
N SER A 205 28.22 -11.01 2.84
CA SER A 205 28.71 -9.63 3.05
C SER A 205 27.69 -8.54 2.69
N ILE A 206 26.57 -8.90 2.04
CA ILE A 206 25.43 -8.02 1.71
C ILE A 206 24.37 -7.97 2.82
N LEU A 207 24.32 -8.95 3.74
CA LEU A 207 23.39 -8.96 4.88
C LEU A 207 24.13 -8.89 6.20
N THR A 208 23.71 -7.88 6.94
CA THR A 208 24.49 -7.23 7.96
C THR A 208 24.00 -7.72 9.32
N THR A 209 24.81 -7.54 10.36
CA THR A 209 24.80 -8.36 11.60
C THR A 209 23.44 -8.39 12.33
N CYS A 210 23.30 -9.16 13.41
CA CYS A 210 22.11 -9.12 14.28
C CYS A 210 21.63 -7.67 14.58
N SER A 211 22.52 -6.66 14.61
CA SER A 211 22.15 -5.24 14.75
C SER A 211 21.26 -4.66 13.66
N ASP A 212 21.40 -5.14 12.43
CA ASP A 212 20.70 -4.60 11.27
C ASP A 212 19.27 -5.11 11.20
N TRP A 213 19.00 -6.19 11.93
CA TRP A 213 17.70 -6.77 12.18
C TRP A 213 17.15 -6.38 13.56
N GLY A 214 17.76 -5.37 14.20
CA GLY A 214 17.27 -4.84 15.48
C GLY A 214 17.62 -5.69 16.68
N PHE A 215 18.79 -6.34 16.74
CA PHE A 215 19.30 -7.02 17.94
C PHE A 215 20.61 -6.42 18.50
N TYR A 216 20.76 -6.25 19.82
CA TYR A 216 21.92 -5.61 20.48
C TYR A 216 23.24 -6.28 20.15
N SER A 217 23.22 -7.60 19.97
CA SER A 217 24.41 -8.42 19.73
C SER A 217 24.01 -9.81 19.24
N GLY A 218 24.99 -10.70 19.05
CA GLY A 218 24.78 -12.08 18.64
C GLY A 218 25.28 -12.33 17.22
N SER A 219 25.21 -13.59 16.81
CA SER A 219 25.63 -14.03 15.49
C SER A 219 24.39 -14.39 14.67
N LEU A 220 24.25 -13.75 13.51
CA LEU A 220 23.24 -14.14 12.53
C LEU A 220 23.81 -15.34 11.76
N SER A 221 23.08 -16.45 11.75
CA SER A 221 23.48 -17.69 11.05
C SER A 221 22.42 -18.10 10.04
N CYS A 222 22.78 -18.96 9.09
CA CYS A 222 21.81 -19.63 8.24
C CYS A 222 21.42 -20.99 8.81
N ASN A 223 20.14 -21.35 8.70
CA ASN A 223 19.72 -22.73 8.95
C ASN A 223 19.90 -23.60 7.70
N GLY A 224 19.60 -24.90 7.81
CA GLY A 224 19.77 -25.87 6.72
C GLY A 224 18.89 -25.67 5.49
N ASP A 225 17.96 -24.70 5.53
CA ASP A 225 17.06 -24.33 4.42
C ASP A 225 17.43 -22.95 3.83
N CYS A 226 18.66 -22.46 4.07
CA CYS A 226 19.15 -21.15 3.64
C CYS A 226 18.28 -19.95 4.11
N ARG A 227 17.53 -20.13 5.22
CA ARG A 227 16.81 -19.05 5.92
C ARG A 227 17.68 -18.46 7.03
N LEU A 228 17.48 -17.17 7.30
CA LEU A 228 18.09 -16.49 8.46
C LEU A 228 17.59 -17.12 9.76
N ASP A 229 18.53 -17.56 10.60
CA ASP A 229 18.31 -18.02 11.96
C ASP A 229 18.71 -16.95 12.96
N PHE A 230 17.72 -16.45 13.69
CA PHE A 230 17.87 -15.42 14.72
C PHE A 230 18.06 -16.00 16.13
N SER A 231 18.13 -17.34 16.27
CA SER A 231 18.19 -18.01 17.58
C SER A 231 19.38 -17.61 18.45
N GLN A 232 20.46 -17.12 17.84
CA GLN A 232 21.68 -16.64 18.51
C GLN A 232 21.77 -15.11 18.58
N CYS A 233 20.80 -14.36 18.03
CA CYS A 233 20.74 -12.92 18.22
C CYS A 233 20.24 -12.60 19.63
N THR A 234 20.93 -11.69 20.32
CA THR A 234 20.74 -11.42 21.75
C THR A 234 20.31 -9.99 22.02
N GLY A 235 19.13 -9.88 22.62
CA GLY A 235 18.44 -8.65 23.01
C GLY A 235 18.09 -7.78 21.80
N ASN A 236 16.94 -7.13 21.83
CA ASN A 236 16.39 -6.42 20.68
C ASN A 236 16.82 -4.95 20.79
N ILE A 237 17.64 -4.42 19.86
CA ILE A 237 17.79 -2.96 19.76
C ILE A 237 16.40 -2.48 19.42
N GLY A 238 15.78 -1.81 20.39
CA GLY A 238 14.40 -1.39 20.33
C GLY A 238 13.98 -1.14 18.89
N LEU A 239 13.19 -2.07 18.36
CA LEU A 239 12.24 -1.76 17.31
C LEU A 239 11.45 -0.57 17.84
N SER A 240 11.96 0.62 17.56
CA SER A 240 11.21 1.81 17.18
C SER A 240 9.80 1.78 17.74
N THR A 241 9.63 2.44 18.86
CA THR A 241 8.38 2.55 19.62
C THR A 241 7.15 2.40 18.72
N PRO A 242 6.41 1.28 18.77
CA PRO A 242 5.19 1.13 17.99
C PRO A 242 4.27 2.29 18.33
N THR A 243 3.80 2.98 17.30
CA THR A 243 2.93 4.17 17.43
C THR A 243 1.50 3.86 17.04
N LEU A 244 1.30 2.85 16.19
CA LEU A 244 -0.01 2.42 15.75
C LEU A 244 -0.03 0.93 15.46
N VAL A 245 -1.05 0.21 15.91
CA VAL A 245 -1.32 -1.19 15.56
C VAL A 245 -2.73 -1.33 14.98
N SER A 246 -2.87 -2.16 13.95
CA SER A 246 -4.16 -2.55 13.38
C SER A 246 -4.20 -4.06 13.16
N SER A 247 -5.28 -4.69 13.62
CA SER A 247 -5.51 -6.12 13.52
C SER A 247 -6.65 -6.40 12.54
N GLY A 248 -6.38 -7.20 11.52
CA GLY A 248 -7.37 -7.69 10.56
C GLY A 248 -8.02 -8.99 11.02
N GLN A 249 -8.53 -9.79 10.09
CA GLN A 249 -9.18 -11.06 10.45
C GLN A 249 -8.20 -12.06 11.08
N ALA A 250 -7.03 -12.22 10.47
CA ALA A 250 -6.01 -13.19 10.88
C ALA A 250 -4.59 -12.69 10.59
N HIS A 251 -4.41 -11.37 10.54
CA HIS A 251 -3.12 -10.72 10.39
C HIS A 251 -3.09 -9.43 11.21
N THR A 252 -1.90 -8.92 11.46
CA THR A 252 -1.68 -7.69 12.21
C THR A 252 -0.59 -6.89 11.52
N CYS A 253 -0.76 -5.57 11.49
CA CYS A 253 0.24 -4.65 11.01
C CYS A 253 0.46 -3.53 12.04
N THR A 254 1.67 -2.99 12.09
CA THR A 254 2.04 -1.90 12.99
C THR A 254 2.89 -0.87 12.27
N ILE A 255 2.71 0.40 12.64
CA ILE A 255 3.65 1.48 12.34
C ILE A 255 4.54 1.69 13.58
N ILE A 256 5.82 1.90 13.31
CA ILE A 256 6.83 2.22 14.32
C ILE A 256 7.19 3.71 14.32
N GLY A 257 7.96 4.17 15.32
CA GLY A 257 8.35 5.59 15.45
C GLY A 257 9.08 6.19 14.25
N SER A 258 9.74 5.38 13.41
CA SER A 258 10.35 5.81 12.13
C SER A 258 9.37 5.78 10.95
N MET A 259 8.08 5.60 11.20
CA MET A 259 7.00 5.45 10.24
C MET A 259 7.03 4.18 9.38
N MET A 260 8.00 3.26 9.58
CA MET A 260 8.00 2.02 8.81
C MET A 260 6.83 1.11 9.20
N VAL A 261 6.39 0.30 8.23
CA VAL A 261 5.30 -0.66 8.42
C VAL A 261 5.88 -2.06 8.59
N TYR A 262 5.40 -2.78 9.61
CA TYR A 262 5.63 -4.22 9.79
C TYR A 262 4.30 -4.95 9.79
N CYS A 263 4.23 -6.10 9.14
CA CYS A 263 3.04 -6.97 9.16
C CYS A 263 3.42 -8.43 9.45
N TRP A 264 2.48 -9.17 10.02
CA TRP A 264 2.59 -10.60 10.31
C TRP A 264 1.21 -11.26 10.40
N GLY A 265 1.19 -12.58 10.46
CA GLY A 265 -0.01 -13.40 10.45
C GLY A 265 -0.23 -14.10 9.11
N TRP A 266 -1.48 -14.35 8.76
CA TRP A 266 -1.87 -15.03 7.53
C TRP A 266 -1.57 -14.19 6.27
N ASP A 267 -1.09 -14.83 5.19
CA ASP A 267 -0.64 -14.15 3.96
C ASP A 267 -1.08 -14.84 2.64
N GLN A 268 -2.06 -15.75 2.67
CA GLN A 268 -2.48 -16.46 1.46
C GLN A 268 -3.11 -15.56 0.38
N HIS A 269 -3.50 -14.35 0.74
CA HIS A 269 -4.00 -13.34 -0.19
C HIS A 269 -3.02 -12.18 -0.34
N GLY A 270 -1.77 -12.30 0.15
CA GLY A 270 -0.77 -11.24 0.10
C GLY A 270 -1.08 -10.06 1.03
N GLN A 271 -1.94 -10.23 2.04
CA GLN A 271 -2.38 -9.17 2.95
C GLN A 271 -1.27 -8.64 3.88
N LEU A 272 -0.11 -9.31 3.93
CA LEU A 272 1.08 -8.78 4.58
C LEU A 272 1.89 -7.86 3.68
N GLY A 273 1.66 -7.87 2.36
CA GLY A 273 2.32 -6.94 1.43
C GLY A 273 3.79 -7.29 1.20
N ILE A 274 4.16 -8.56 1.36
CA ILE A 274 5.53 -9.06 1.25
C ILE A 274 5.61 -10.20 0.23
N GLN A 275 6.77 -10.38 -0.41
CA GLN A 275 7.05 -11.54 -1.27
C GLN A 275 7.77 -12.65 -0.48
N SER A 276 7.10 -13.22 0.53
CA SER A 276 7.73 -14.24 1.37
C SER A 276 7.68 -15.66 0.79
N GLY A 277 6.73 -15.91 -0.12
CA GLY A 277 6.39 -17.25 -0.60
C GLY A 277 5.77 -18.17 0.47
N GLN A 278 5.59 -17.68 1.70
CA GLN A 278 4.99 -18.42 2.81
C GLN A 278 3.51 -18.10 2.93
N MET A 279 2.74 -19.05 3.47
CA MET A 279 1.30 -18.85 3.71
C MET A 279 1.01 -17.97 4.92
N TYR A 280 1.98 -17.77 5.81
CA TYR A 280 1.88 -16.93 7.00
C TYR A 280 3.26 -16.54 7.54
N GLN A 281 3.31 -15.51 8.39
CA GLN A 281 4.49 -15.05 9.12
C GLN A 281 4.20 -14.99 10.62
N PRO A 282 4.86 -15.78 11.49
CA PRO A 282 4.59 -15.77 12.92
C PRO A 282 5.35 -14.67 13.70
N VAL A 283 6.11 -13.83 13.00
CA VAL A 283 6.87 -12.71 13.55
C VAL A 283 6.65 -11.46 12.69
N PRO A 284 6.73 -10.24 13.24
CA PRO A 284 6.69 -9.00 12.46
C PRO A 284 7.76 -8.97 11.37
N VAL A 285 7.36 -8.73 10.12
CA VAL A 285 8.26 -8.56 8.97
C VAL A 285 8.09 -7.16 8.40
N PRO A 286 9.18 -6.42 8.12
CA PRO A 286 9.07 -5.08 7.53
C PRO A 286 8.62 -5.14 6.07
N LEU A 287 7.84 -4.14 5.65
CA LEU A 287 7.35 -4.00 4.28
C LEU A 287 8.25 -3.08 3.46
N SER A 288 8.42 -3.41 2.19
CA SER A 288 9.04 -2.55 1.19
C SER A 288 8.03 -2.08 0.15
N PHE A 289 8.25 -0.88 -0.38
CA PHE A 289 7.52 -0.27 -1.49
C PHE A 289 8.52 0.35 -2.46
N THR A 290 8.42 -0.01 -3.75
CA THR A 290 9.30 0.46 -4.84
C THR A 290 10.80 0.34 -4.50
N GLY A 291 11.22 -0.78 -3.91
CA GLY A 291 12.61 -1.02 -3.52
C GLY A 291 13.11 -0.23 -2.30
N THR A 292 12.22 0.48 -1.60
CA THR A 292 12.52 1.23 -0.37
C THR A 292 11.61 0.79 0.77
N TRP A 293 11.85 1.23 2.01
CA TRP A 293 10.94 0.94 3.12
C TRP A 293 9.57 1.61 2.92
N MET A 294 8.50 0.86 3.17
CA MET A 294 7.16 1.44 3.23
C MET A 294 7.03 2.31 4.47
N LEU A 295 6.72 3.59 4.29
CA LEU A 295 6.43 4.53 5.35
C LEU A 295 4.94 4.85 5.36
N ALA A 296 4.32 4.90 6.54
CA ALA A 296 2.91 5.24 6.67
C ALA A 296 2.63 6.14 7.88
N THR A 297 1.60 6.97 7.76
CA THR A 297 1.07 7.81 8.86
C THR A 297 -0.18 7.20 9.49
N HIS A 298 -0.86 6.32 8.76
CA HIS A 298 -2.04 5.61 9.22
C HIS A 298 -2.13 4.24 8.55
N LEU A 299 -2.72 3.26 9.23
CA LEU A 299 -2.93 1.92 8.68
C LEU A 299 -4.27 1.35 9.15
N SER A 300 -4.89 0.53 8.31
CA SER A 300 -6.07 -0.25 8.65
C SER A 300 -5.97 -1.63 8.01
N ALA A 301 -5.96 -2.67 8.83
CA ALA A 301 -6.07 -4.05 8.39
C ALA A 301 -7.57 -4.42 8.31
N GLY A 302 -8.01 -4.93 7.16
CA GLY A 302 -9.36 -5.39 6.91
C GLY A 302 -9.50 -6.90 7.09
N GLY A 303 -10.46 -7.50 6.38
CA GLY A 303 -10.68 -8.95 6.39
C GLY A 303 -9.45 -9.71 5.86
N MET A 304 -9.11 -9.49 4.59
CA MET A 304 -7.99 -10.17 3.92
C MET A 304 -7.16 -9.19 3.08
N HIS A 305 -7.17 -7.92 3.44
CA HIS A 305 -6.41 -6.86 2.81
C HIS A 305 -5.96 -5.85 3.86
N THR A 306 -4.99 -5.03 3.50
CA THR A 306 -4.47 -3.97 4.34
C THR A 306 -4.34 -2.71 3.52
N CYS A 307 -4.65 -1.57 4.13
CA CYS A 307 -4.47 -0.26 3.52
C CYS A 307 -3.69 0.66 4.45
N ALA A 308 -2.87 1.52 3.86
CA ALA A 308 -2.07 2.50 4.57
C ALA A 308 -2.12 3.86 3.88
N VAL A 309 -2.04 4.93 4.67
CA VAL A 309 -1.82 6.29 4.16
C VAL A 309 -0.32 6.52 4.12
N SER A 310 0.23 6.68 2.91
CA SER A 310 1.67 6.79 2.71
C SER A 310 2.26 7.99 3.44
N GLY A 311 3.44 7.76 4.02
CA GLY A 311 4.36 8.78 4.47
C GLY A 311 5.59 8.94 3.56
N ASN A 312 5.71 8.15 2.49
CA ASN A 312 6.84 8.25 1.57
C ASN A 312 6.77 9.55 0.76
N VAL A 313 7.91 10.22 0.60
CA VAL A 313 8.03 11.41 -0.25
C VAL A 313 7.59 11.07 -1.68
N GLY A 314 6.79 11.93 -2.30
CA GLY A 314 6.18 11.69 -3.61
C GLY A 314 4.85 10.94 -3.58
N PHE A 315 4.56 10.19 -2.51
CA PHE A 315 3.30 9.48 -2.30
C PHE A 315 2.53 9.95 -1.06
N MET A 316 3.00 10.98 -0.34
CA MET A 316 2.41 11.44 0.91
C MET A 316 0.90 11.70 0.80
N GLY A 317 0.12 11.10 1.69
CA GLY A 317 -1.34 11.27 1.70
C GLY A 317 -2.07 10.50 0.60
N ILE A 318 -1.37 9.68 -0.20
CA ILE A 318 -1.96 8.69 -1.11
C ILE A 318 -2.22 7.40 -0.33
N VAL A 319 -3.33 6.72 -0.63
CA VAL A 319 -3.63 5.40 -0.08
C VAL A 319 -2.90 4.34 -0.89
N LEU A 320 -2.22 3.44 -0.19
CA LEU A 320 -1.75 2.18 -0.73
C LEU A 320 -2.57 1.05 -0.11
N CYS A 321 -3.01 0.11 -0.93
CA CYS A 321 -3.71 -1.09 -0.47
C CYS A 321 -3.09 -2.33 -1.10
N TRP A 322 -3.14 -3.46 -0.38
CA TRP A 322 -2.66 -4.76 -0.81
C TRP A 322 -3.47 -5.88 -0.14
N GLY A 323 -3.43 -7.07 -0.72
CA GLY A 323 -4.14 -8.24 -0.27
C GLY A 323 -5.19 -8.74 -1.27
N ASN A 324 -6.26 -9.31 -0.74
CA ASN A 324 -7.41 -9.77 -1.51
C ASN A 324 -8.10 -8.60 -2.23
N ASN A 325 -8.45 -8.79 -3.51
CA ASN A 325 -9.14 -7.82 -4.35
C ASN A 325 -10.37 -8.41 -5.08
N THR A 326 -10.94 -9.53 -4.62
CA THR A 326 -12.06 -10.20 -5.29
C THR A 326 -13.31 -9.33 -5.46
N MET A 327 -13.49 -8.35 -4.57
CA MET A 327 -14.61 -7.41 -4.58
C MET A 327 -14.18 -5.99 -4.97
N GLY A 328 -12.92 -5.81 -5.41
CA GLY A 328 -12.36 -4.50 -5.72
C GLY A 328 -11.89 -3.70 -4.50
N GLN A 329 -11.74 -4.33 -3.32
CA GLN A 329 -11.42 -3.67 -2.06
C GLN A 329 -10.01 -3.03 -1.99
N ILE A 330 -9.17 -3.28 -3.00
CA ILE A 330 -7.90 -2.55 -3.18
C ILE A 330 -8.12 -1.19 -3.82
N GLY A 331 -9.14 -1.01 -4.67
CA GLY A 331 -9.52 0.31 -5.18
C GLY A 331 -8.65 0.86 -6.31
N ASN A 332 -7.71 0.07 -6.85
CA ASN A 332 -6.81 0.49 -7.94
C ASN A 332 -7.44 0.38 -9.35
N GLY A 333 -8.73 0.02 -9.46
CA GLY A 333 -9.40 -0.22 -10.74
C GLY A 333 -9.03 -1.54 -11.44
N SER A 334 -8.17 -2.35 -10.81
CA SER A 334 -7.75 -3.66 -11.32
C SER A 334 -8.89 -4.67 -11.31
N THR A 335 -8.76 -5.70 -12.16
CA THR A 335 -9.59 -6.92 -12.16
C THR A 335 -8.86 -8.11 -11.55
N ALA A 336 -7.62 -7.94 -11.10
CA ALA A 336 -6.87 -8.96 -10.38
C ALA A 336 -7.61 -9.33 -9.09
N THR A 337 -7.61 -10.61 -8.73
CA THR A 337 -8.26 -11.11 -7.51
C THR A 337 -7.41 -10.93 -6.26
N ILE A 338 -6.10 -10.71 -6.42
CA ILE A 338 -5.12 -10.48 -5.36
C ILE A 338 -4.10 -9.45 -5.85
N GLU A 339 -3.74 -8.51 -5.00
CA GLU A 339 -2.65 -7.55 -5.18
C GLU A 339 -1.64 -7.77 -4.04
N PRO A 340 -0.62 -8.62 -4.21
CA PRO A 340 0.17 -9.14 -3.09
C PRO A 340 1.20 -8.16 -2.53
N LEU A 341 1.35 -7.00 -3.19
CA LEU A 341 2.24 -5.93 -2.80
C LEU A 341 1.47 -4.61 -2.72
N PRO A 342 1.94 -3.62 -1.93
CA PRO A 342 1.30 -2.31 -1.87
C PRO A 342 1.14 -1.66 -3.24
N VAL A 343 -0.10 -1.36 -3.62
CA VAL A 343 -0.43 -0.64 -4.86
C VAL A 343 -1.00 0.73 -4.53
N PRO A 344 -0.50 1.84 -5.14
CA PRO A 344 -1.04 3.17 -4.93
C PRO A 344 -2.38 3.37 -5.62
N ILE A 345 -3.30 4.06 -4.94
CA ILE A 345 -4.60 4.46 -5.47
C ILE A 345 -4.54 5.93 -5.89
N LEU A 346 -4.19 6.19 -7.15
CA LEU A 346 -3.82 7.53 -7.64
C LEU A 346 -4.95 8.57 -7.62
N ASN A 347 -6.21 8.12 -7.55
CA ASN A 347 -7.38 9.01 -7.43
C ASN A 347 -7.68 9.43 -5.99
N THR A 348 -6.80 9.10 -5.04
CA THR A 348 -6.89 9.53 -3.64
C THR A 348 -5.79 10.56 -3.34
N THR A 349 -6.18 11.79 -2.98
CA THR A 349 -5.23 12.83 -2.57
C THR A 349 -5.62 13.38 -1.21
N ASN A 350 -4.61 13.77 -0.42
CA ASN A 350 -4.78 14.33 0.92
C ASN A 350 -5.59 13.42 1.87
N ILE A 351 -5.45 12.10 1.75
CA ILE A 351 -6.05 11.17 2.69
C ILE A 351 -5.34 11.26 4.03
N THR A 352 -6.13 11.25 5.10
CA THR A 352 -5.65 11.32 6.49
C THR A 352 -5.98 10.08 7.30
N LYS A 353 -7.05 9.36 6.93
CA LYS A 353 -7.46 8.10 7.58
C LYS A 353 -7.99 7.12 6.55
N VAL A 354 -7.84 5.84 6.85
CA VAL A 354 -8.43 4.73 6.11
C VAL A 354 -9.11 3.80 7.11
N ALA A 355 -10.22 3.19 6.72
CA ALA A 355 -10.92 2.17 7.48
C ALA A 355 -11.26 1.01 6.52
N ALA A 356 -10.63 -0.13 6.74
CA ALA A 356 -10.84 -1.35 5.98
C ALA A 356 -11.82 -2.26 6.74
N GLY A 357 -12.93 -2.62 6.09
CA GLY A 357 -13.87 -3.63 6.56
C GLY A 357 -13.47 -5.03 6.11
N PHE A 358 -14.43 -5.95 6.02
CA PHE A 358 -14.12 -7.33 5.59
C PHE A 358 -13.77 -7.40 4.11
N GLU A 359 -14.56 -6.74 3.25
CA GLU A 359 -14.41 -6.74 1.79
C GLU A 359 -14.60 -5.34 1.17
N HIS A 360 -14.54 -4.28 1.98
CA HIS A 360 -14.65 -2.90 1.52
C HIS A 360 -13.66 -2.01 2.26
N THR A 361 -13.41 -0.84 1.70
CA THR A 361 -12.49 0.15 2.27
C THR A 361 -13.11 1.53 2.13
N CYS A 362 -12.94 2.36 3.15
CA CYS A 362 -13.26 3.78 3.08
C CYS A 362 -12.03 4.62 3.46
N ALA A 363 -11.88 5.77 2.82
CA ALA A 363 -10.85 6.77 3.09
C ALA A 363 -11.47 8.12 3.43
N LEU A 364 -10.83 8.84 4.35
CA LEU A 364 -11.20 10.19 4.76
C LEU A 364 -10.09 11.16 4.36
N ASN A 365 -10.43 12.16 3.55
CA ASN A 365 -9.48 13.22 3.20
C ASN A 365 -9.47 14.37 4.21
N SER A 366 -8.48 15.26 4.11
CA SER A 366 -8.31 16.41 4.98
C SER A 366 -9.45 17.45 4.91
N ASN A 367 -10.26 17.41 3.85
CA ASN A 367 -11.43 18.27 3.65
C ASN A 367 -12.70 17.70 4.28
N GLY A 368 -12.63 16.52 4.91
CA GLY A 368 -13.77 15.86 5.53
C GLY A 368 -14.68 15.11 4.54
N TYR A 369 -14.19 14.80 3.34
CA TYR A 369 -14.89 13.95 2.36
C TYR A 369 -14.50 12.48 2.54
N VAL A 370 -15.49 11.61 2.35
CA VAL A 370 -15.36 10.15 2.49
C VAL A 370 -15.50 9.50 1.12
N TYR A 371 -14.55 8.64 0.78
CA TYR A 371 -14.59 7.81 -0.42
C TYR A 371 -14.64 6.36 0.02
N CYS A 372 -15.53 5.56 -0.56
CA CYS A 372 -15.65 4.13 -0.26
C CYS A 372 -15.61 3.30 -1.54
N TRP A 373 -15.03 2.10 -1.45
CA TRP A 373 -14.91 1.14 -2.54
C TRP A 373 -14.86 -0.30 -2.00
N GLY A 374 -14.94 -1.27 -2.89
CA GLY A 374 -15.02 -2.70 -2.63
C GLY A 374 -16.45 -3.22 -2.69
N SER A 375 -16.74 -4.22 -1.86
CA SER A 375 -18.05 -4.88 -1.76
C SER A 375 -19.16 -3.91 -1.35
N ASN A 376 -20.31 -4.03 -2.02
CA ASN A 376 -21.51 -3.25 -1.72
C ASN A 376 -22.76 -4.13 -1.53
N THR A 377 -22.56 -5.40 -1.17
CA THR A 377 -23.62 -6.42 -1.01
C THR A 377 -24.79 -5.93 -0.15
N PHE A 378 -24.49 -5.20 0.93
CA PHE A 378 -25.46 -4.68 1.90
C PHE A 378 -25.53 -3.15 1.90
N GLY A 379 -24.97 -2.49 0.88
CA GLY A 379 -24.97 -1.03 0.81
C GLY A 379 -23.85 -0.36 1.62
N GLN A 380 -22.83 -1.11 2.07
CA GLN A 380 -21.77 -0.63 2.96
C GLN A 380 -20.86 0.46 2.36
N LEU A 381 -20.99 0.75 1.07
CA LEU A 381 -20.34 1.90 0.44
C LEU A 381 -21.10 3.22 0.64
N GLY A 382 -22.41 3.18 0.96
CA GLY A 382 -23.19 4.37 1.30
C GLY A 382 -23.54 5.28 0.11
N LEU A 383 -23.38 4.78 -1.13
CA LEU A 383 -23.49 5.57 -2.36
C LEU A 383 -24.93 5.85 -2.81
N GLY A 384 -25.92 5.14 -2.26
CA GLY A 384 -27.32 5.22 -2.70
C GLY A 384 -27.60 4.61 -4.07
N SER A 385 -26.62 3.95 -4.70
CA SER A 385 -26.73 3.32 -6.03
C SER A 385 -27.47 1.97 -6.05
N GLY A 386 -27.91 1.48 -4.89
CA GLY A 386 -28.55 0.17 -4.73
C GLY A 386 -27.75 -0.78 -3.84
N TYR A 387 -28.03 -2.07 -3.93
CA TYR A 387 -27.34 -3.16 -3.23
C TYR A 387 -26.66 -4.07 -4.27
N GLY A 388 -25.52 -4.66 -3.92
CA GLY A 388 -24.86 -5.70 -4.73
C GLY A 388 -23.88 -5.21 -5.80
N THR A 389 -23.83 -3.91 -6.11
CA THR A 389 -22.88 -3.37 -7.09
C THR A 389 -21.60 -2.91 -6.40
N SER A 390 -20.57 -3.75 -6.42
CA SER A 390 -19.23 -3.41 -5.92
C SER A 390 -18.58 -2.32 -6.77
N GLU A 391 -17.72 -1.52 -6.15
CA GLU A 391 -16.93 -0.47 -6.82
C GLU A 391 -15.44 -0.80 -6.68
N ASN A 392 -14.70 -0.93 -7.77
CA ASN A 392 -13.26 -1.25 -7.70
C ASN A 392 -12.36 0.01 -7.70
N GLN A 393 -12.95 1.19 -7.56
CA GLN A 393 -12.27 2.47 -7.41
C GLN A 393 -12.94 3.31 -6.31
N PRO A 394 -12.20 4.21 -5.63
CA PRO A 394 -12.76 5.11 -4.63
C PRO A 394 -13.92 5.96 -5.19
N THR A 395 -15.10 5.79 -4.61
CA THR A 395 -16.29 6.54 -5.00
C THR A 395 -16.75 7.44 -3.86
N HIS A 396 -17.01 8.72 -4.16
CA HIS A 396 -17.34 9.73 -3.16
C HIS A 396 -18.74 9.51 -2.56
N VAL A 397 -18.83 9.47 -1.23
CA VAL A 397 -20.10 9.41 -0.47
C VAL A 397 -20.65 10.83 -0.31
N THR A 398 -21.34 11.31 -1.35
CA THR A 398 -21.77 12.72 -1.48
C THR A 398 -22.78 13.21 -0.44
N SER A 399 -23.43 12.29 0.28
CA SER A 399 -24.39 12.61 1.34
C SER A 399 -23.72 13.04 2.66
N LEU A 400 -22.40 12.89 2.78
CA LEU A 400 -21.60 13.25 3.95
C LEU A 400 -20.74 14.48 3.70
N THR A 401 -20.56 15.30 4.73
CA THR A 401 -19.67 16.47 4.74
C THR A 401 -19.08 16.64 6.14
N ASN A 402 -17.95 17.35 6.27
CA ASN A 402 -17.32 17.65 7.56
C ASN A 402 -17.07 16.40 8.43
N ILE A 403 -16.67 15.30 7.80
CA ILE A 403 -16.36 14.06 8.52
C ILE A 403 -15.00 14.17 9.21
N ILE A 404 -14.92 13.71 10.46
CA ILE A 404 -13.71 13.74 11.29
C ILE A 404 -13.20 12.35 11.69
N ALA A 405 -14.04 11.32 11.56
CA ALA A 405 -13.69 9.94 11.81
C ALA A 405 -14.56 8.99 11.00
N ILE A 406 -13.98 7.84 10.65
CA ILE A 406 -14.63 6.72 9.96
C ILE A 406 -14.27 5.41 10.66
N SER A 407 -15.16 4.43 10.63
CA SER A 407 -14.92 3.06 11.09
C SER A 407 -15.70 2.08 10.22
N ALA A 408 -15.05 1.01 9.80
CA ALA A 408 -15.65 -0.04 8.99
C ALA A 408 -15.68 -1.34 9.81
N GLY A 409 -16.86 -1.96 9.87
CA GLY A 409 -17.05 -3.31 10.38
C GLY A 409 -16.95 -4.33 9.25
N PHE A 410 -17.53 -5.51 9.43
CA PHE A 410 -17.49 -6.50 8.35
C PHE A 410 -18.26 -6.05 7.11
N ASN A 411 -19.51 -5.66 7.31
CA ASN A 411 -20.44 -5.33 6.22
C ASN A 411 -21.21 -4.02 6.50
N HIS A 412 -20.72 -3.19 7.41
CA HIS A 412 -21.28 -1.88 7.72
C HIS A 412 -20.18 -0.85 7.98
N THR A 413 -20.53 0.41 7.85
CA THR A 413 -19.61 1.54 7.99
C THR A 413 -20.28 2.60 8.83
N CYS A 414 -19.50 3.29 9.67
CA CYS A 414 -19.95 4.46 10.41
C CYS A 414 -18.97 5.63 10.22
N ALA A 415 -19.51 6.85 10.30
CA ALA A 415 -18.75 8.09 10.22
C ALA A 415 -19.25 9.11 11.26
N ILE A 416 -18.33 9.91 11.78
CA ILE A 416 -18.63 11.01 12.69
C ILE A 416 -18.52 12.31 11.91
N GLN A 417 -19.64 13.02 11.81
CA GLN A 417 -19.72 14.36 11.28
C GLN A 417 -19.55 15.38 12.41
N GLN A 418 -18.67 16.35 12.21
CA GLN A 418 -18.59 17.51 13.08
C GLN A 418 -19.67 18.53 12.70
N ILE A 419 -20.51 18.91 13.67
CA ILE A 419 -21.52 19.96 13.48
C ILE A 419 -20.99 21.30 13.98
N ASP A 420 -20.40 21.30 15.16
CA ASP A 420 -19.75 22.46 15.77
C ASP A 420 -18.64 22.02 16.74
N ALA A 421 -18.10 22.94 17.56
CA ALA A 421 -17.02 22.64 18.50
C ALA A 421 -17.42 21.71 19.66
N ALA A 422 -18.72 21.55 19.95
CA ALA A 422 -19.26 20.76 21.07
C ALA A 422 -20.15 19.59 20.62
N ASN A 423 -20.64 19.59 19.38
CA ASN A 423 -21.61 18.63 18.87
C ASN A 423 -21.11 17.92 17.61
N ASN A 424 -21.22 16.60 17.67
CA ASN A 424 -20.98 15.70 16.54
C ASN A 424 -22.21 14.83 16.30
N GLU A 425 -22.37 14.38 15.06
CA GLU A 425 -23.42 13.44 14.66
C GLU A 425 -22.79 12.14 14.15
N LEU A 426 -23.41 11.02 14.50
CA LEU A 426 -23.00 9.69 14.04
C LEU A 426 -23.92 9.23 12.93
N TYR A 427 -23.33 8.79 11.82
CA TYR A 427 -24.02 8.15 10.72
C TYR A 427 -23.48 6.74 10.55
N CYS A 428 -24.36 5.77 10.32
CA CYS A 428 -23.98 4.39 10.01
C CYS A 428 -24.79 3.90 8.80
N TRP A 429 -24.22 2.98 8.01
CA TRP A 429 -24.86 2.37 6.84
C TRP A 429 -24.25 1.00 6.53
N GLY A 430 -24.88 0.26 5.62
CA GLY A 430 -24.56 -1.12 5.29
C GLY A 430 -25.54 -2.11 5.93
N ALA A 431 -25.03 -3.30 6.26
CA ALA A 431 -25.78 -4.37 6.89
C ALA A 431 -26.36 -3.95 8.25
N ASN A 432 -27.56 -4.44 8.55
CA ASN A 432 -28.31 -4.12 9.76
C ASN A 432 -29.16 -5.28 10.31
N ASP A 433 -28.89 -6.50 9.84
CA ASP A 433 -29.56 -7.73 10.26
C ASP A 433 -29.52 -7.99 11.78
N ALA A 434 -28.54 -7.44 12.49
CA ALA A 434 -28.43 -7.49 13.94
C ALA A 434 -28.78 -6.16 14.64
N GLY A 435 -29.13 -5.11 13.90
CA GLY A 435 -29.38 -3.77 14.43
C GLY A 435 -28.11 -2.92 14.60
N GLN A 436 -26.98 -3.32 14.00
CA GLN A 436 -25.67 -2.70 14.13
C GLN A 436 -25.58 -1.25 13.61
N LEU A 437 -26.59 -0.76 12.88
CA LEU A 437 -26.68 0.64 12.50
C LEU A 437 -27.21 1.55 13.63
N GLY A 438 -27.94 1.00 14.61
CA GLY A 438 -28.38 1.78 15.78
C GLY A 438 -29.56 2.73 15.54
N VAL A 439 -30.32 2.54 14.46
CA VAL A 439 -31.37 3.48 14.00
C VAL A 439 -32.81 3.02 14.22
N ASN A 440 -33.04 1.89 14.91
CA ASN A 440 -34.37 1.34 15.18
C ASN A 440 -35.33 1.26 13.97
N ASN A 441 -34.84 0.77 12.83
CA ASN A 441 -35.58 0.72 11.57
C ASN A 441 -36.05 -0.70 11.21
N ASN A 442 -36.29 -1.58 12.19
CA ASN A 442 -36.68 -2.99 12.01
C ASN A 442 -35.66 -3.85 11.23
N TYR A 443 -34.37 -3.74 11.56
CA TYR A 443 -33.29 -4.57 10.99
C TYR A 443 -33.10 -4.42 9.48
N VAL A 444 -33.46 -3.26 8.93
CA VAL A 444 -33.34 -2.99 7.49
C VAL A 444 -31.96 -2.42 7.20
N ASP A 445 -31.25 -3.03 6.26
CA ASP A 445 -29.98 -2.54 5.72
C ASP A 445 -30.13 -1.12 5.15
N SER A 446 -29.03 -0.39 5.04
CA SER A 446 -29.07 0.94 4.44
C SER A 446 -27.93 1.15 3.47
N ASN A 447 -28.26 1.47 2.22
CA ASN A 447 -27.28 1.83 1.20
C ASN A 447 -26.94 3.32 1.18
N ILE A 448 -27.41 4.08 2.16
CA ILE A 448 -27.07 5.49 2.39
C ILE A 448 -26.74 5.68 3.87
N PRO A 449 -25.87 6.64 4.23
CA PRO A 449 -25.65 7.04 5.62
C PRO A 449 -26.94 7.41 6.35
N VAL A 450 -27.26 6.71 7.44
CA VAL A 450 -28.41 7.01 8.31
C VAL A 450 -27.95 7.46 9.68
N LYS A 451 -28.60 8.50 10.19
CA LYS A 451 -28.24 9.15 11.45
C LYS A 451 -28.65 8.32 12.67
N VAL A 452 -27.70 8.08 13.57
CA VAL A 452 -27.93 7.50 14.90
C VAL A 452 -28.44 8.59 15.83
N LEU A 453 -29.71 8.52 16.22
CA LEU A 453 -30.37 9.58 16.98
C LEU A 453 -29.81 9.74 18.40
N SER A 454 -29.67 10.99 18.85
CA SER A 454 -29.24 11.35 20.22
C SER A 454 -27.88 10.78 20.64
N PHE A 455 -26.95 10.67 19.70
CA PHE A 455 -25.60 10.16 19.92
C PHE A 455 -24.54 11.21 19.54
N ASN A 456 -24.17 12.09 20.49
CA ASN A 456 -23.08 13.05 20.31
C ASN A 456 -21.72 12.32 20.34
N ALA A 457 -21.28 11.81 19.19
CA ALA A 457 -20.16 10.88 19.09
C ALA A 457 -18.80 11.56 19.23
N ARG A 458 -17.93 11.01 20.08
CA ARG A 458 -16.50 11.30 20.11
C ARG A 458 -15.68 10.24 19.37
N ALA A 459 -16.08 8.98 19.48
CA ALA A 459 -15.43 7.85 18.83
C ALA A 459 -16.44 6.75 18.48
N VAL A 460 -16.12 5.92 17.50
CA VAL A 460 -16.90 4.76 17.08
C VAL A 460 -15.96 3.62 16.66
N ALA A 461 -16.36 2.40 16.95
CA ALA A 461 -15.71 1.17 16.51
C ALA A 461 -16.77 0.16 16.05
N CYS A 462 -16.58 -0.36 14.85
CA CYS A 462 -17.46 -1.34 14.22
C CYS A 462 -16.83 -2.73 14.29
N GLY A 463 -17.56 -3.72 14.81
CA GLY A 463 -17.17 -5.13 14.78
C GLY A 463 -17.81 -5.87 13.60
N GLN A 464 -18.03 -7.18 13.73
CA GLN A 464 -18.68 -7.97 12.67
C GLN A 464 -20.15 -7.60 12.48
N SER A 465 -20.91 -7.59 13.57
CA SER A 465 -22.37 -7.35 13.57
C SER A 465 -22.79 -6.51 14.78
N HIS A 466 -21.86 -5.74 15.34
CA HIS A 466 -22.11 -4.80 16.43
C HIS A 466 -21.30 -3.54 16.24
N THR A 467 -21.74 -2.48 16.91
CA THR A 467 -21.07 -1.18 16.92
C THR A 467 -21.00 -0.68 18.35
N CYS A 468 -19.86 -0.14 18.74
CA CYS A 468 -19.71 0.57 19.98
C CYS A 468 -19.20 1.99 19.73
N GLY A 469 -19.60 2.92 20.59
CA GLY A 469 -19.21 4.30 20.49
C GLY A 469 -19.01 4.95 21.85
N ILE A 470 -18.24 6.03 21.85
CA ILE A 470 -18.00 6.86 23.01
C ILE A 470 -18.67 8.21 22.74
N LYS A 471 -19.53 8.67 23.63
CA LYS A 471 -20.12 10.00 23.54
C LYS A 471 -19.13 11.08 24.01
N SER A 472 -19.44 12.35 23.74
CA SER A 472 -18.64 13.50 24.17
C SER A 472 -18.46 13.63 25.68
N ASP A 473 -19.35 13.02 26.48
CA ASP A 473 -19.25 12.92 27.95
C ASP A 473 -18.42 11.71 28.43
N ASN A 474 -17.72 11.02 27.52
CA ASN A 474 -16.94 9.80 27.73
C ASN A 474 -17.76 8.55 28.09
N SER A 475 -19.09 8.63 28.12
CA SER A 475 -19.92 7.44 28.34
C SER A 475 -19.78 6.46 27.18
N LEU A 476 -19.70 5.18 27.52
CA LEU A 476 -19.52 4.07 26.57
C LEU A 476 -20.87 3.43 26.23
N TRP A 477 -21.12 3.20 24.95
CA TRP A 477 -22.37 2.64 24.44
C TRP A 477 -22.10 1.58 23.36
N CYS A 478 -22.92 0.55 23.31
CA CYS A 478 -22.85 -0.52 22.32
C CYS A 478 -24.25 -0.93 21.84
N TRP A 479 -24.35 -1.39 20.59
CA TRP A 479 -25.57 -1.90 19.96
C TRP A 479 -25.25 -2.91 18.85
N GLY A 480 -26.27 -3.59 18.33
CA GLY A 480 -26.16 -4.70 17.39
C GLY A 480 -26.29 -6.07 18.06
N ALA A 481 -25.58 -7.06 17.53
CA ALA A 481 -25.56 -8.44 18.03
C ALA A 481 -24.99 -8.52 19.46
N ASN A 482 -25.55 -9.43 20.28
CA ASN A 482 -25.06 -9.69 21.66
C ASN A 482 -25.05 -11.18 22.05
N ASP A 483 -25.03 -12.09 21.08
CA ASP A 483 -25.19 -13.54 21.34
C ASP A 483 -24.07 -14.13 22.22
N VAL A 484 -22.92 -13.44 22.27
CA VAL A 484 -21.76 -13.81 23.09
C VAL A 484 -21.36 -12.67 24.04
N ASN A 485 -22.32 -11.79 24.37
CA ASN A 485 -22.18 -10.64 25.26
C ASN A 485 -21.19 -9.55 24.80
N GLN A 486 -20.95 -9.41 23.50
CA GLN A 486 -20.03 -8.42 22.92
C GLN A 486 -20.44 -6.95 23.13
N LEU A 487 -21.66 -6.68 23.62
CA LEU A 487 -22.13 -5.33 24.01
C LEU A 487 -21.80 -4.97 25.47
N GLY A 488 -21.26 -5.89 26.27
CA GLY A 488 -20.76 -5.58 27.62
C GLY A 488 -21.84 -5.59 28.71
N TYR A 489 -22.98 -6.23 28.44
CA TYR A 489 -23.99 -6.56 29.42
C TYR A 489 -24.65 -7.91 29.09
N SER A 490 -25.23 -8.57 30.10
CA SER A 490 -26.03 -9.77 29.91
C SER A 490 -27.40 -9.44 29.30
N GLY A 491 -27.74 -10.01 28.15
CA GLY A 491 -29.05 -9.81 27.52
C GLY A 491 -29.02 -9.99 26.01
N SER A 492 -30.14 -9.68 25.35
CA SER A 492 -30.23 -9.70 23.89
C SER A 492 -29.52 -8.51 23.23
N GLY A 493 -29.28 -8.64 21.93
CA GLY A 493 -28.83 -7.53 21.08
C GLY A 493 -29.82 -6.36 21.09
N ASN A 494 -29.37 -5.22 20.59
CA ASN A 494 -30.17 -4.00 20.59
C ASN A 494 -30.04 -3.22 19.27
N THR A 495 -31.16 -2.67 18.78
CA THR A 495 -31.23 -1.88 17.54
C THR A 495 -31.00 -0.39 17.75
N ILE A 496 -30.76 0.05 18.99
CA ILE A 496 -30.37 1.40 19.38
C ILE A 496 -29.17 1.36 20.32
N PRO A 497 -28.35 2.43 20.38
CA PRO A 497 -27.28 2.54 21.35
C PRO A 497 -27.76 2.31 22.80
N VAL A 498 -27.14 1.38 23.51
CA VAL A 498 -27.35 1.14 24.94
C VAL A 498 -26.06 1.40 25.69
N GLN A 499 -26.16 2.10 26.83
CA GLN A 499 -25.00 2.41 27.65
C GLN A 499 -24.45 1.14 28.29
N VAL A 500 -23.12 0.97 28.23
CA VAL A 500 -22.41 -0.05 28.99
C VAL A 500 -22.32 0.44 30.44
N PRO A 501 -23.01 -0.21 31.41
CA PRO A 501 -23.21 0.38 32.74
C PRO A 501 -21.91 0.54 33.52
N GLY A 502 -21.73 1.70 34.18
CA GLY A 502 -20.65 1.92 35.14
C GLY A 502 -19.28 2.24 34.56
N PHE A 503 -19.18 2.46 33.24
CA PHE A 503 -17.90 2.68 32.57
C PHE A 503 -17.88 3.94 31.70
N THR A 504 -16.75 4.64 31.74
CA THR A 504 -16.35 5.66 30.77
C THR A 504 -15.12 5.18 30.02
N ALA A 505 -15.00 5.51 28.74
CA ALA A 505 -13.91 5.05 27.88
C ALA A 505 -13.12 6.22 27.28
N ASN A 506 -11.82 6.02 27.09
CA ASN A 506 -10.90 6.90 26.36
C ASN A 506 -10.75 6.46 24.91
N ALA A 507 -10.66 5.14 24.68
CA ALA A 507 -10.62 4.53 23.35
C ALA A 507 -11.43 3.24 23.34
N ILE A 508 -11.87 2.81 22.16
CA ILE A 508 -12.61 1.57 21.96
C ILE A 508 -12.21 0.91 20.64
N THR A 509 -12.22 -0.41 20.65
CA THR A 509 -12.08 -1.25 19.47
C THR A 509 -13.08 -2.40 19.55
N ALA A 510 -13.55 -2.87 18.40
CA ALA A 510 -14.46 -3.99 18.27
C ALA A 510 -13.82 -4.99 17.32
N GLY A 511 -13.54 -6.20 17.80
CA GLY A 511 -13.16 -7.32 16.94
C GLY A 511 -14.40 -7.97 16.32
N ALA A 512 -14.27 -9.20 15.81
CA ALA A 512 -15.42 -9.86 15.17
C ALA A 512 -16.58 -10.04 16.18
N ASN A 513 -16.34 -10.68 17.32
CA ASN A 513 -17.38 -10.92 18.33
C ASN A 513 -16.91 -10.62 19.77
N HIS A 514 -15.93 -9.74 19.91
CA HIS A 514 -15.47 -9.21 21.20
C HIS A 514 -15.24 -7.71 21.09
N THR A 515 -15.18 -7.05 22.23
CA THR A 515 -14.95 -5.61 22.32
C THR A 515 -13.93 -5.35 23.40
N CYS A 516 -13.03 -4.41 23.15
CA CYS A 516 -12.07 -3.95 24.14
C CYS A 516 -12.06 -2.42 24.17
N ALA A 517 -11.78 -1.86 25.34
CA ALA A 517 -11.69 -0.42 25.52
C ALA A 517 -10.61 -0.05 26.52
N ILE A 518 -9.99 1.10 26.29
CA ILE A 518 -9.14 1.77 27.29
C ILE A 518 -10.09 2.61 28.12
N LEU A 519 -10.32 2.23 29.37
CA LEU A 519 -11.30 2.93 30.21
C LEU A 519 -10.70 4.19 30.85
N GLY A 520 -11.54 4.98 31.51
CA GLY A 520 -11.16 6.26 32.12
C GLY A 520 -10.04 6.16 33.17
N ASP A 521 -9.75 4.96 33.67
CA ASP A 521 -8.63 4.66 34.58
C ASP A 521 -7.33 4.27 33.85
N GLY A 522 -7.29 4.34 32.51
CA GLY A 522 -6.13 4.01 31.68
C GLY A 522 -5.94 2.52 31.39
N LYS A 523 -6.77 1.65 31.99
CA LYS A 523 -6.64 0.20 31.84
C LYS A 523 -7.40 -0.32 30.62
N ALA A 524 -6.82 -1.33 29.95
CA ALA A 524 -7.55 -2.11 28.97
C ALA A 524 -8.56 -3.03 29.67
N ARG A 525 -9.81 -2.98 29.21
CA ARG A 525 -10.84 -3.96 29.56
C ARG A 525 -11.43 -4.57 28.30
N CYS A 526 -11.69 -5.87 28.32
CA CYS A 526 -12.25 -6.63 27.22
C CYS A 526 -13.51 -7.39 27.66
N TRP A 527 -14.41 -7.69 26.73
CA TRP A 527 -15.62 -8.49 26.96
C TRP A 527 -16.12 -9.11 25.65
N GLY A 528 -17.05 -10.06 25.74
CA GLY A 528 -17.59 -10.81 24.61
C GLY A 528 -17.03 -12.24 24.49
N ARG A 529 -16.88 -12.72 23.25
CA ARG A 529 -16.32 -14.06 22.94
C ARG A 529 -14.88 -14.18 23.44
N ASN A 530 -14.51 -15.36 23.96
CA ASN A 530 -13.16 -15.61 24.48
C ASN A 530 -12.63 -17.04 24.21
N VAL A 531 -13.21 -17.75 23.24
CA VAL A 531 -12.92 -19.18 23.03
C VAL A 531 -11.43 -19.44 22.78
N TYR A 532 -10.74 -18.47 22.16
CA TYR A 532 -9.33 -18.56 21.80
C TYR A 532 -8.45 -17.65 22.68
N GLY A 533 -9.02 -17.10 23.76
CA GLY A 533 -8.31 -16.21 24.66
C GLY A 533 -8.24 -14.76 24.19
N GLN A 534 -9.03 -14.33 23.20
CA GLN A 534 -9.01 -12.96 22.65
C GLN A 534 -9.29 -11.83 23.66
N LEU A 535 -9.77 -12.16 24.87
CA LEU A 535 -9.92 -11.20 25.95
C LEU A 535 -8.66 -11.06 26.84
N GLY A 536 -7.73 -12.01 26.80
CA GLY A 536 -6.40 -11.86 27.42
C GLY A 536 -6.35 -12.15 28.93
N PHE A 537 -7.31 -12.92 29.46
CA PHE A 537 -7.44 -13.16 30.91
C PHE A 537 -6.69 -14.39 31.45
N GLY A 538 -6.04 -15.17 30.58
CA GLY A 538 -5.42 -16.45 30.91
C GLY A 538 -6.38 -17.64 30.92
N TYR A 539 -7.61 -17.46 30.44
CA TYR A 539 -8.64 -18.50 30.31
C TYR A 539 -9.56 -18.22 29.11
N SER A 540 -10.45 -19.18 28.79
CA SER A 540 -11.27 -19.21 27.56
C SER A 540 -12.77 -18.92 27.73
N SER A 541 -13.25 -18.66 28.94
CA SER A 541 -14.65 -18.30 29.16
C SER A 541 -14.95 -16.89 28.68
N ALA A 542 -16.07 -16.73 27.95
CA ALA A 542 -16.59 -15.43 27.54
C ALA A 542 -16.89 -14.53 28.76
N SER A 543 -16.82 -13.22 28.57
CA SER A 543 -17.12 -12.24 29.63
C SER A 543 -18.32 -11.36 29.26
N GLY A 544 -19.28 -11.28 30.16
CA GLY A 544 -20.53 -10.55 29.96
C GLY A 544 -20.46 -9.05 30.26
N THR A 545 -19.35 -8.60 30.84
CA THR A 545 -19.12 -7.22 31.28
C THR A 545 -17.65 -6.87 31.09
N PRO A 546 -17.28 -5.60 30.91
CA PRO A 546 -15.88 -5.20 30.80
C PRO A 546 -15.02 -5.71 31.96
N GLU A 547 -14.04 -6.56 31.66
CA GLU A 547 -13.10 -7.14 32.61
C GLU A 547 -11.66 -6.71 32.30
N VAL A 548 -10.85 -6.49 33.33
CA VAL A 548 -9.48 -5.97 33.22
C VAL A 548 -8.55 -7.01 32.63
N VAL A 549 -7.77 -6.61 31.62
CA VAL A 549 -6.66 -7.42 31.11
C VAL A 549 -5.48 -7.30 32.10
N PRO A 550 -5.02 -8.40 32.74
CA PRO A 550 -4.15 -8.31 33.92
C PRO A 550 -2.75 -7.72 33.67
N THR A 551 -2.26 -7.76 32.44
CA THR A 551 -0.86 -7.43 32.11
C THR A 551 -0.55 -5.95 32.18
N PHE A 552 -1.53 -5.07 31.93
CA PHE A 552 -1.24 -3.67 31.64
C PHE A 552 -1.51 -2.73 32.81
N ASP A 553 -0.57 -1.81 33.03
CA ASP A 553 -0.78 -0.68 33.95
C ASP A 553 -1.45 0.50 33.25
N ASN A 554 -1.00 0.82 32.03
CA ASN A 554 -1.53 1.94 31.24
C ASN A 554 -1.42 1.66 29.74
N VAL A 555 -2.54 1.70 29.01
CA VAL A 555 -2.58 1.38 27.58
C VAL A 555 -2.76 2.66 26.76
N SER A 556 -1.95 2.84 25.72
CA SER A 556 -2.07 3.98 24.78
C SER A 556 -2.93 3.65 23.57
N MET A 557 -2.93 2.39 23.14
CA MET A 557 -3.69 1.93 21.97
C MET A 557 -4.14 0.48 22.15
N ILE A 558 -5.32 0.16 21.62
CA ILE A 558 -5.84 -1.19 21.55
C ILE A 558 -6.51 -1.43 20.19
N SER A 559 -6.32 -2.60 19.61
CA SER A 559 -6.88 -3.02 18.33
C SER A 559 -7.41 -4.45 18.44
N GLY A 560 -8.68 -4.65 18.07
CA GLY A 560 -9.31 -5.96 17.99
C GLY A 560 -9.38 -6.43 16.55
N GLY A 561 -8.85 -7.64 16.29
CA GLY A 561 -8.98 -8.33 15.02
C GLY A 561 -10.14 -9.32 15.00
N GLY A 562 -10.07 -10.30 14.12
CA GLY A 562 -11.09 -11.36 14.01
C GLY A 562 -11.25 -12.15 15.30
N GLU A 563 -10.18 -12.79 15.76
CA GLU A 563 -10.18 -13.64 16.96
C GLU A 563 -8.95 -13.36 17.86
N HIS A 564 -8.31 -12.20 17.68
CA HIS A 564 -7.16 -11.75 18.47
C HIS A 564 -7.26 -10.26 18.80
N THR A 565 -6.45 -9.81 19.74
CA THR A 565 -6.37 -8.42 20.19
C THR A 565 -4.91 -8.04 20.38
N CYS A 566 -4.56 -6.81 20.05
CA CYS A 566 -3.25 -6.22 20.30
C CYS A 566 -3.38 -4.91 21.06
N ALA A 567 -2.39 -4.60 21.90
CA ALA A 567 -2.34 -3.35 22.64
C ALA A 567 -0.90 -2.85 22.79
N ILE A 568 -0.75 -1.53 22.72
CA ILE A 568 0.49 -0.83 23.01
C ILE A 568 0.39 -0.29 24.43
N GLU A 569 1.28 -0.76 25.29
CA GLU A 569 1.40 -0.26 26.65
C GLU A 569 2.20 1.05 26.67
N ASN A 570 1.87 1.95 27.60
CA ASN A 570 2.63 3.16 27.87
C ASN A 570 3.21 3.11 29.28
N ASN A 571 4.44 2.60 29.36
CA ASN A 571 5.20 2.48 30.61
C ASN A 571 5.90 3.78 31.03
N GLY A 572 5.63 4.89 30.32
CA GLY A 572 6.30 6.17 30.51
C GLY A 572 7.66 6.24 29.80
N GLY A 573 8.11 7.47 29.51
CA GLY A 573 9.35 7.70 28.77
C GLY A 573 9.24 7.33 27.29
N SER A 574 10.23 6.62 26.76
CA SER A 574 10.31 6.19 25.35
C SER A 574 10.08 4.68 25.17
N ASN A 575 9.43 4.01 26.12
CA ASN A 575 9.12 2.58 26.03
C ASN A 575 7.62 2.35 25.82
N PHE A 576 7.28 1.72 24.70
CA PHE A 576 5.91 1.44 24.29
C PHE A 576 5.79 -0.01 23.80
N PRO A 577 5.83 -1.02 24.69
CA PRO A 577 5.81 -2.41 24.23
C PRO A 577 4.46 -2.78 23.63
N LEU A 578 4.50 -3.49 22.51
CA LEU A 578 3.34 -4.05 21.83
C LEU A 578 3.15 -5.50 22.28
N TYR A 579 1.95 -5.78 22.74
CA TYR A 579 1.51 -7.12 23.10
C TYR A 579 0.32 -7.53 22.23
N CYS A 580 0.22 -8.82 21.92
CA CYS A 580 -0.93 -9.41 21.25
C CYS A 580 -1.35 -10.70 21.94
N TRP A 581 -2.63 -11.06 21.82
CA TRP A 581 -3.21 -12.28 22.40
C TRP A 581 -4.46 -12.73 21.64
N GLY A 582 -4.92 -13.95 21.91
CA GLY A 582 -6.05 -14.60 21.25
C GLY A 582 -5.65 -15.72 20.30
N GLY A 583 -6.50 -15.97 19.31
CA GLY A 583 -6.30 -16.99 18.28
C GLY A 583 -5.02 -16.72 17.49
N ASN A 584 -4.24 -17.78 17.23
CA ASN A 584 -2.89 -17.63 16.68
C ASN A 584 -2.51 -18.66 15.59
N TRP A 585 -3.47 -19.33 14.95
CA TRP A 585 -3.18 -20.42 14.00
C TRP A 585 -2.27 -20.04 12.83
N TYR A 586 -2.24 -18.75 12.46
CA TYR A 586 -1.39 -18.22 11.40
C TYR A 586 -0.30 -17.30 11.94
N GLY A 587 -0.06 -17.32 13.25
CA GLY A 587 0.96 -16.48 13.86
C GLY A 587 0.56 -15.01 13.99
N GLN A 588 -0.73 -14.66 13.89
CA GLN A 588 -1.23 -13.27 13.96
C GLN A 588 -0.98 -12.55 15.29
N VAL A 589 -0.58 -13.29 16.34
CA VAL A 589 -0.04 -12.70 17.57
C VAL A 589 1.36 -12.13 17.33
N GLY A 590 2.22 -12.75 16.53
CA GLY A 590 3.55 -12.23 16.20
C GLY A 590 4.65 -12.59 17.20
N ASN A 591 4.42 -13.57 18.08
CA ASN A 591 5.38 -13.99 19.12
C ASN A 591 6.26 -15.18 18.71
N GLY A 592 6.40 -15.45 17.41
CA GLY A 592 7.25 -16.52 16.88
C GLY A 592 6.67 -17.93 16.96
N ASN A 593 5.41 -18.10 17.36
CA ASN A 593 4.71 -19.38 17.34
C ASN A 593 3.28 -19.23 16.81
N THR A 594 2.57 -20.36 16.70
CA THR A 594 1.19 -20.44 16.18
C THR A 594 0.20 -20.97 17.22
N ALA A 595 0.58 -21.01 18.50
CA ALA A 595 -0.29 -21.44 19.57
C ALA A 595 -1.11 -20.26 20.10
N ASP A 596 -2.41 -20.48 20.34
CA ASP A 596 -3.30 -19.46 20.92
C ASP A 596 -2.72 -18.90 22.22
N GLN A 597 -2.82 -17.59 22.39
CA GLN A 597 -2.30 -16.89 23.57
C GLN A 597 -3.47 -16.42 24.43
N TYR A 598 -3.70 -17.10 25.55
CA TYR A 598 -4.78 -16.73 26.47
C TYR A 598 -4.46 -15.49 27.31
N SER A 599 -3.19 -15.07 27.33
CA SER A 599 -2.70 -13.86 28.00
C SER A 599 -1.87 -13.03 27.01
N PRO A 600 -1.78 -11.70 27.19
CA PRO A 600 -0.90 -10.83 26.40
C PRO A 600 0.52 -11.37 26.28
N ALA A 601 0.96 -11.65 25.06
CA ALA A 601 2.32 -12.04 24.72
C ALA A 601 3.07 -10.85 24.12
N LEU A 602 4.31 -10.63 24.56
CA LEU A 602 5.15 -9.57 24.02
C LEU A 602 5.50 -9.86 22.56
N VAL A 603 5.33 -8.86 21.70
CA VAL A 603 5.66 -8.92 20.28
C VAL A 603 6.92 -8.10 20.00
N MET A 604 6.95 -6.85 20.46
CA MET A 604 8.07 -5.93 20.26
C MET A 604 8.07 -4.79 21.30
N GLY A 605 9.21 -4.12 21.45
CA GLY A 605 9.45 -3.12 22.51
C GLY A 605 10.03 -3.74 23.78
N GLN A 606 10.96 -3.05 24.44
CA GLN A 606 11.62 -3.49 25.68
C GLN A 606 11.39 -2.48 26.79
#